data_AF-A0A7C4Q7Y9-F1
#
_entry.id   AF-A0A7C4Q7Y9-F1
#
_cell.length_a   1.000
_cell.length_b   1.000
_cell.length_c   1.000
_cell.angle_alpha   90.00
_cell.angle_beta   90.00
_cell.angle_gamma   90.00
#
_symmetry.space_group_name_H-M   'P 1'
#
loop_
_entity.id
_entity.type
_entity.pdbx_description
1 polymer ?
#
loop_
_entity_poly.entity_id
_entity_poly.type
_entity_poly.pdbx_seq_one_letter_code
_entity_poly.pdbx_strand_id
1 'polypeptide(L)'
;MEKYAPIWRQEKESLIRNGFLSRKIKIQNKNGLHVRPSGTLVGIAKKYDCSIYVHKEGMEHYNFKLNGMPFMNVSSVLSLVGLCASMGDEITFIAYGKQAQEALDEIEQLLTKQIF
;
A
#
# COMPACT_ATOMS: atom_id res chain seq x y z
N MET A 1 0.97 -19.41 8.29
CA MET A 1 0.79 -18.76 6.98
C MET A 1 -0.27 -19.43 6.10
N GLU A 2 -0.64 -20.71 6.30
CA GLU A 2 -1.61 -21.42 5.43
C GLU A 2 -3.06 -20.93 5.47
N LYS A 3 -3.55 -20.42 6.61
CA LYS A 3 -4.98 -20.10 6.79
C LYS A 3 -5.52 -18.99 5.86
N TYR A 4 -4.67 -18.09 5.40
CA TYR A 4 -5.07 -16.93 4.57
C TYR A 4 -4.61 -17.04 3.11
N ALA A 5 -3.88 -18.11 2.76
CA ALA A 5 -3.39 -18.34 1.41
C ALA A 5 -4.49 -18.32 0.33
N PRO A 6 -5.74 -18.81 0.57
CA PRO A 6 -6.80 -18.73 -0.43
C PRO A 6 -7.23 -17.29 -0.74
N ILE A 7 -7.31 -16.42 0.27
CA ILE A 7 -7.72 -15.02 0.13
C ILE A 7 -6.72 -14.27 -0.75
N TRP A 8 -5.42 -14.42 -0.44
CA TRP A 8 -4.37 -13.70 -1.17
C TRP A 8 -4.19 -14.20 -2.60
N ARG A 9 -4.50 -15.48 -2.88
CA ARG A 9 -4.58 -15.98 -4.27
C ARG A 9 -5.70 -15.29 -5.04
N GLN A 10 -6.89 -15.20 -4.47
CA GLN A 10 -8.03 -14.55 -5.10
C GLN A 10 -7.79 -13.05 -5.34
N GLU A 11 -7.18 -12.35 -4.38
CA GLU A 11 -6.79 -10.94 -4.54
C GLU A 11 -5.80 -10.78 -5.70
N LYS A 12 -4.75 -11.61 -5.74
CA LYS A 12 -3.78 -11.59 -6.84
C LYS A 12 -4.41 -11.87 -8.19
N GLU A 13 -5.26 -12.89 -8.30
CA GLU A 13 -5.98 -13.23 -9.54
C GLU A 13 -6.89 -12.08 -9.99
N SER A 14 -7.55 -11.40 -9.04
CA SER A 14 -8.40 -10.25 -9.32
C SER A 14 -7.60 -9.08 -9.89
N LEU A 15 -6.40 -8.80 -9.35
CA LEU A 15 -5.50 -7.78 -9.89
C LEU A 15 -5.03 -8.11 -11.31
N ILE A 16 -4.68 -9.37 -11.57
CA ILE A 16 -4.23 -9.81 -12.91
C ILE A 16 -5.38 -9.72 -13.93
N ARG A 17 -6.57 -10.20 -13.56
CA ARG A 17 -7.72 -10.30 -14.46
C ARG A 17 -8.32 -8.93 -14.79
N ASN A 18 -8.44 -8.05 -13.80
CA ASN A 18 -9.18 -6.80 -13.96
C ASN A 18 -8.27 -5.57 -14.13
N GLY A 19 -6.95 -5.76 -14.03
CA GLY A 19 -5.99 -4.66 -14.02
C GLY A 19 -5.96 -3.91 -12.69
N PHE A 20 -4.99 -3.02 -12.56
CA PHE A 20 -4.80 -2.15 -11.40
C PHE A 20 -4.03 -0.90 -11.81
N LEU A 21 -4.18 0.16 -11.02
CA LEU A 21 -3.34 1.35 -11.12
C LEU A 21 -2.12 1.16 -10.23
N SER A 22 -0.96 1.68 -10.67
CA SER A 22 0.28 1.64 -9.91
C SER A 22 0.85 3.02 -9.76
N ARG A 23 1.41 3.31 -8.58
CA ARG A 23 2.13 4.54 -8.32
C ARG A 23 3.36 4.31 -7.47
N LYS A 24 4.47 4.89 -7.90
CA LYS A 24 5.75 4.89 -7.21
C LYS A 24 5.95 6.26 -6.58
N ILE A 25 6.13 6.30 -5.26
CA ILE A 25 6.12 7.52 -4.46
C ILE A 25 7.40 7.55 -3.61
N LYS A 26 8.16 8.64 -3.74
CA LYS A 26 9.29 8.92 -2.85
C LYS A 26 8.79 9.67 -1.62
N ILE A 27 9.04 9.12 -0.43
CA ILE A 27 8.62 9.75 0.82
C ILE A 27 9.43 11.04 1.03
N GLN A 28 8.75 12.18 1.10
CA GLN A 28 9.38 13.47 1.41
C GLN A 28 9.10 13.93 2.85
N ASN A 29 8.14 13.31 3.53
CA ASN A 29 7.81 13.62 4.91
C ASN A 29 8.95 13.16 5.84
N LYS A 30 9.57 14.10 6.57
CA LYS A 30 10.63 13.85 7.55
C LYS A 30 10.24 12.79 8.60
N ASN A 31 8.95 12.64 8.87
CA ASN A 31 8.46 11.69 9.86
C ASN A 31 8.26 10.26 9.31
N GLY A 32 8.47 10.01 7.99
CA GLY A 32 8.26 8.68 7.39
C GLY A 32 6.83 8.13 7.56
N LEU A 33 6.64 6.81 7.36
CA LEU A 33 5.42 6.06 7.74
C LEU A 33 5.51 5.59 9.21
N HIS A 34 5.61 6.52 10.17
CA HIS A 34 5.36 6.21 11.58
C HIS A 34 3.86 5.97 11.85
N VAL A 35 3.49 5.68 13.11
CA VAL A 35 2.12 5.31 13.54
C VAL A 35 1.02 6.26 13.03
N ARG A 36 1.30 7.57 12.91
CA ARG A 36 0.33 8.58 12.46
C ARG A 36 0.00 8.44 10.96
N PRO A 37 0.95 8.43 10.01
CA PRO A 37 0.68 8.10 8.61
C PRO A 37 0.12 6.70 8.40
N SER A 38 0.51 5.69 9.20
CA SER A 38 -0.07 4.35 9.10
C SER A 38 -1.56 4.33 9.41
N GLY A 39 -2.01 5.06 10.44
CA GLY A 39 -3.43 5.24 10.74
C GLY A 39 -4.17 5.97 9.61
N THR A 40 -3.59 7.04 9.06
CA THR A 40 -4.18 7.79 7.94
C THR A 40 -4.28 6.94 6.68
N LEU A 41 -3.27 6.14 6.34
CA LEU A 41 -3.29 5.24 5.18
C LEU A 41 -4.36 4.17 5.30
N VAL A 42 -4.54 3.59 6.49
CA VAL A 42 -5.66 2.66 6.75
C VAL A 42 -7.00 3.37 6.60
N GLY A 43 -7.08 4.63 7.05
CA GLY A 43 -8.25 5.49 6.84
C GLY A 43 -8.56 5.68 5.36
N ILE A 44 -7.56 6.01 4.54
CA ILE A 44 -7.68 6.14 3.08
C ILE A 44 -8.13 4.81 2.45
N ALA A 45 -7.51 3.69 2.82
CA ALA A 45 -7.87 2.37 2.31
C ALA A 45 -9.31 1.95 2.66
N LYS A 46 -9.89 2.48 3.74
CA LYS A 46 -11.29 2.25 4.13
C LYS A 46 -12.28 3.28 3.56
N LYS A 47 -11.77 4.44 3.13
CA LYS A 47 -12.57 5.57 2.63
C LYS A 47 -13.03 5.35 1.19
N TYR A 48 -12.25 4.66 0.37
CA TYR A 48 -12.49 4.49 -1.06
C TYR A 48 -12.99 3.09 -1.42
N ASP A 49 -13.87 3.00 -2.42
CA ASP A 49 -14.32 1.73 -3.03
C ASP A 49 -13.23 1.12 -3.91
N CYS A 50 -12.12 0.73 -3.27
CA CYS A 50 -10.98 0.06 -3.89
C CYS A 50 -10.15 -0.71 -2.85
N SER A 51 -9.38 -1.69 -3.33
CA SER A 51 -8.34 -2.36 -2.56
C SER A 51 -6.98 -1.71 -2.85
N ILE A 52 -6.19 -1.51 -1.80
CA ILE A 52 -4.88 -0.85 -1.87
C ILE A 52 -3.82 -1.77 -1.31
N TYR A 53 -2.72 -1.92 -2.05
CA TYR A 53 -1.56 -2.71 -1.64
C TYR A 53 -0.29 -1.89 -1.76
N VAL A 54 0.70 -2.24 -0.94
CA VAL A 54 1.97 -1.55 -0.82
C VAL A 54 3.14 -2.51 -0.98
N HIS A 55 4.19 -2.03 -1.64
CA HIS A 55 5.48 -2.66 -1.79
C HIS A 55 6.58 -1.69 -1.36
N LYS A 56 7.54 -2.21 -0.59
CA LYS A 56 8.81 -1.57 -0.27
C LYS A 56 9.94 -2.58 -0.47
N GLU A 57 11.07 -2.11 -0.97
CA GLU A 57 12.29 -2.91 -1.02
C GLU A 57 12.70 -3.42 0.38
N GLY A 58 13.07 -4.69 0.47
CA GLY A 58 13.48 -5.33 1.71
C GLY A 58 12.34 -5.68 2.68
N MET A 59 11.06 -5.54 2.30
CA MET A 59 9.96 -5.96 3.18
C MET A 59 9.91 -7.49 3.34
N GLU A 60 9.93 -7.97 4.58
CA GLU A 60 9.96 -9.40 4.90
C GLU A 60 8.56 -10.04 4.87
N HIS A 61 7.56 -9.26 5.28
CA HIS A 61 6.18 -9.72 5.38
C HIS A 61 5.37 -9.22 4.17
N TYR A 62 4.57 -10.09 3.57
CA TYR A 62 3.68 -9.76 2.44
C TYR A 62 2.55 -10.79 2.31
N ASN A 63 1.50 -10.41 1.58
CA ASN A 63 0.34 -11.28 1.33
C ASN A 63 0.55 -12.12 0.06
N PHE A 64 1.02 -11.49 -1.02
CA PHE A 64 1.28 -12.17 -2.30
C PHE A 64 2.44 -11.52 -3.05
N LYS A 65 2.92 -12.20 -4.10
CA LYS A 65 3.83 -11.63 -5.10
C LYS A 65 3.12 -11.42 -6.43
N LEU A 66 3.31 -10.23 -7.00
CA LEU A 66 2.85 -9.85 -8.32
C LEU A 66 4.07 -9.42 -9.14
N ASN A 67 4.30 -10.08 -10.29
CA ASN A 67 5.49 -9.87 -11.13
C ASN A 67 6.82 -9.95 -10.35
N GLY A 68 6.91 -10.89 -9.41
CA GLY A 68 8.10 -11.07 -8.55
C GLY A 68 8.20 -10.11 -7.35
N MET A 69 7.44 -9.00 -7.34
CA MET A 69 7.44 -8.03 -6.26
C MET A 69 6.46 -8.42 -5.15
N PRO A 70 6.87 -8.40 -3.87
CA PRO A 70 5.98 -8.70 -2.73
C PRO A 70 5.06 -7.51 -2.43
N PHE A 71 3.79 -7.78 -2.19
CA PHE A 71 2.76 -6.77 -1.86
C PHE A 71 2.00 -7.13 -0.59
N MET A 72 1.65 -6.11 0.16
CA MET A 72 0.84 -6.21 1.38
C MET A 72 -0.38 -5.31 1.32
N ASN A 73 -1.53 -5.77 1.80
CA ASN A 73 -2.78 -5.01 1.86
C ASN A 73 -2.73 -3.94 2.98
N VAL A 74 -3.15 -2.72 2.66
CA VAL A 74 -3.07 -1.51 3.51
C VAL A 74 -4.25 -1.37 4.48
N SER A 75 -5.26 -2.24 4.43
CA SER A 75 -6.51 -2.14 5.21
C SER A 75 -6.38 -2.30 6.74
N SER A 76 -5.21 -2.69 7.25
CA SER A 76 -4.96 -2.88 8.69
C SER A 76 -3.68 -2.17 9.12
N VAL A 77 -3.74 -1.49 10.28
CA VAL A 77 -2.57 -0.81 10.87
C VAL A 77 -1.45 -1.82 11.14
N LEU A 78 -1.80 -3.03 11.58
CA LEU A 78 -0.83 -4.10 11.85
C LEU A 78 -0.01 -4.48 10.62
N SER A 79 -0.61 -4.41 9.42
CA SER A 79 0.10 -4.60 8.15
C SER A 79 1.22 -3.57 7.99
N LEU A 80 0.96 -2.31 8.37
CA LEU A 80 1.89 -1.21 8.13
C LEU A 80 3.00 -1.08 9.19
N VAL A 81 2.81 -1.62 10.40
CA VAL A 81 3.80 -1.54 11.49
C VAL A 81 5.14 -2.18 11.11
N GLY A 82 5.16 -3.16 10.20
CA GLY A 82 6.39 -3.81 9.72
C GLY A 82 7.05 -3.16 8.49
N LEU A 83 6.43 -2.13 7.87
CA LEU A 83 6.94 -1.56 6.62
C LEU A 83 8.13 -0.61 6.85
N CYS A 84 8.24 -0.01 8.04
CA CYS A 84 9.34 0.84 8.50
C CYS A 84 9.90 1.75 7.38
N ALA A 85 9.03 2.55 6.75
CA ALA A 85 9.44 3.41 5.65
C ALA A 85 9.82 4.81 6.16
N SER A 86 10.98 5.30 5.70
CA SER A 86 11.60 6.56 6.13
C SER A 86 11.62 7.58 4.99
N MET A 87 11.92 8.83 5.30
CA MET A 87 12.16 9.86 4.29
C MET A 87 13.24 9.40 3.31
N GLY A 88 12.98 9.58 2.02
CA GLY A 88 13.87 9.14 0.94
C GLY A 88 13.55 7.75 0.40
N ASP A 89 12.82 6.91 1.15
CA ASP A 89 12.39 5.60 0.65
C ASP A 89 11.41 5.76 -0.51
N GLU A 90 11.51 4.81 -1.43
CA GLU A 90 10.60 4.68 -2.56
C GLU A 90 9.60 3.55 -2.29
N ILE A 91 8.32 3.90 -2.30
CA ILE A 91 7.22 2.99 -2.02
C ILE A 91 6.36 2.85 -3.27
N THR A 92 6.04 1.62 -3.63
CA THR A 92 5.12 1.35 -4.74
C THR A 92 3.76 0.96 -4.17
N PHE A 93 2.73 1.73 -4.52
CA PHE A 93 1.35 1.39 -4.26
C PHE A 93 0.70 0.84 -5.52
N ILE A 94 -0.20 -0.12 -5.33
CA ILE A 94 -1.14 -0.55 -6.37
C ILE A 94 -2.55 -0.47 -5.82
N ALA A 95 -3.50 -0.08 -6.66
CA ALA A 95 -4.90 0.02 -6.29
C ALA A 95 -5.81 -0.54 -7.39
N TYR A 96 -6.87 -1.23 -6.98
CA TYR A 96 -7.88 -1.78 -7.87
C TYR A 96 -9.28 -1.54 -7.31
N GLY A 97 -10.20 -1.06 -8.14
CA GLY A 97 -11.56 -0.71 -7.77
C GLY A 97 -12.00 0.59 -8.45
N LYS A 98 -13.22 1.04 -8.15
CA LYS A 98 -13.83 2.20 -8.81
C LYS A 98 -13.10 3.50 -8.50
N GLN A 99 -12.57 3.62 -7.29
CA GLN A 99 -11.93 4.85 -6.79
C GLN A 99 -10.41 4.68 -6.59
N ALA A 100 -9.79 3.78 -7.37
CA ALA A 100 -8.38 3.46 -7.25
C ALA A 100 -7.49 4.69 -7.53
N GLN A 101 -7.89 5.55 -8.48
CA GLN A 101 -7.13 6.74 -8.86
C GLN A 101 -7.13 7.76 -7.72
N GLU A 102 -8.31 8.09 -7.20
CA GLU A 102 -8.51 9.06 -6.11
C GLU A 102 -7.79 8.62 -4.84
N ALA A 103 -7.81 7.31 -4.55
CA ALA A 103 -7.09 6.75 -3.42
C ALA A 103 -5.57 6.91 -3.57
N LEU A 104 -5.00 6.64 -4.75
CA LEU A 104 -3.57 6.82 -5.00
C LEU A 104 -3.16 8.30 -4.97
N ASP A 105 -4.02 9.19 -5.45
CA ASP A 105 -3.79 10.65 -5.41
C ASP A 105 -3.71 11.16 -3.96
N GLU A 106 -4.61 10.73 -3.08
CA GLU A 106 -4.57 11.11 -1.66
C GLU A 106 -3.34 10.53 -0.94
N ILE A 107 -2.95 9.28 -1.26
CA ILE A 107 -1.74 8.65 -0.70
C ILE A 107 -0.49 9.43 -1.10
N GLU A 108 -0.37 9.79 -2.38
CA GLU A 108 0.76 10.56 -2.86
C GLU A 108 0.85 11.92 -2.18
N GLN A 109 -0.27 12.63 -2.06
CA GLN A 109 -0.31 13.88 -1.31
C GLN A 109 0.11 13.69 0.15
N LEU A 110 -0.36 12.65 0.83
CA LEU A 110 -0.01 12.37 2.22
C LEU A 110 1.50 12.15 2.41
N LEU A 111 2.15 11.43 1.49
CA LEU A 111 3.56 11.01 1.62
C LEU A 111 4.57 12.03 1.08
N THR A 112 4.12 12.91 0.18
CA THR A 112 4.94 13.98 -0.40
C THR A 112 4.78 15.32 0.33
N LYS A 113 3.74 15.50 1.15
CA LYS A 113 3.52 16.74 1.90
C LYS A 113 4.67 17.01 2.89
N GLN A 114 5.42 18.07 2.63
CA GLN A 114 6.37 18.64 3.58
C GLN A 114 5.60 19.47 4.61
N ILE A 115 5.63 19.04 5.86
CA ILE A 115 5.18 19.87 6.99
C ILE A 115 6.45 20.63 7.43
N PHE A 116 6.45 21.95 7.18
CA PHE A 116 7.50 22.87 7.64
C PHE A 116 7.36 23.14 9.14
#